data_AF-A0A833GRP7-F1
#
_entry.id   AF-A0A833GRP7-F1
#
_cell.length_a   1.000
_cell.length_b   1.000
_cell.length_c   1.000
_cell.angle_alpha   90.00
_cell.angle_beta   90.00
_cell.angle_gamma   90.00
#
_symmetry.space_group_name_H-M   'P 1'
#
loop_
_entity.id
_entity.type
_entity.pdbx_description
1 polymer ?
#
loop_
_entity_poly.entity_id
_entity_poly.type
_entity_poly.pdbx_seq_one_letter_code
_entity_poly.pdbx_strand_id
1 'polypeptide(L)'
;MHDIDPPPFWAYQLRKKTGTVARCDRWQIISFEPPCTVTIDVGVAPVGTGAPEGDRSAGVNGYVLNTMTPETDTTCHYFWAFCRNYNIHDQGLTQWLREGVTRVFGEDEAILEAQQQAIPDHPDKEFYNLNIDAGAIWARRIIDTMIAAEQPVLRQVKAA
;
A
#
# COMPACT_ATOMS: atom_id res chain seq x y z
N MET A 1 -5.18 16.06 -1.18
CA MET A 1 -4.30 17.26 -1.12
C MET A 1 -4.64 18.10 -2.32
N HIS A 2 -4.85 19.40 -2.14
CA HIS A 2 -5.30 20.30 -3.20
C HIS A 2 -4.21 21.25 -3.63
N ASP A 3 -4.19 21.54 -4.92
CA ASP A 3 -3.35 22.58 -5.51
C ASP A 3 -1.91 22.54 -4.97
N ILE A 4 -1.18 21.45 -5.27
CA ILE A 4 0.22 21.25 -4.88
C ILE A 4 1.12 21.11 -6.10
N ASP A 5 2.43 21.27 -5.91
CA ASP A 5 3.39 20.84 -6.92
C ASP A 5 3.42 19.30 -6.99
N PRO A 6 3.33 18.70 -8.19
CA PRO A 6 3.31 17.25 -8.32
C PRO A 6 4.64 16.65 -7.85
N PRO A 7 4.63 15.59 -7.03
CA PRO A 7 5.87 14.88 -6.68
C PRO A 7 6.61 14.42 -7.95
N PRO A 8 7.95 14.36 -7.96
CA PRO A 8 8.73 14.13 -9.20
C PRO A 8 8.29 12.92 -10.02
N PHE A 9 8.00 11.80 -9.36
CA PHE A 9 7.47 10.58 -9.98
C PHE A 9 6.16 10.84 -10.76
N TRP A 10 5.23 11.57 -10.16
CA TRP A 10 3.95 11.92 -10.76
C TRP A 10 4.05 13.04 -11.79
N ALA A 11 4.94 14.01 -11.58
CA ALA A 11 5.22 15.08 -12.53
C ALA A 11 5.72 14.53 -13.87
N TYR A 12 6.60 13.53 -13.84
CA TYR A 12 7.05 12.85 -15.06
C TYR A 12 5.89 12.18 -15.81
N GLN A 13 5.04 11.44 -15.10
CA GLN A 13 3.87 10.76 -15.68
C GLN A 13 2.82 11.74 -16.23
N LEU A 14 2.53 12.83 -15.51
CA LEU A 14 1.65 13.90 -15.98
C LEU A 14 2.16 14.53 -17.28
N ARG A 15 3.47 14.82 -17.36
CA ARG A 15 4.09 15.34 -18.57
C ARG A 15 3.94 14.37 -19.75
N LYS A 16 4.18 13.08 -19.50
CA LYS A 16 4.01 12.01 -20.49
C LYS A 16 2.56 11.87 -20.98
N LYS A 17 1.55 12.12 -20.13
CA LYS A 17 0.13 12.04 -20.51
C LYS A 17 -0.39 13.32 -21.17
N THR A 18 -0.02 14.48 -20.63
CA THR A 18 -0.67 15.78 -20.96
C THR A 18 0.23 16.73 -21.73
N GLY A 19 1.51 16.41 -21.90
CA GLY A 19 2.51 17.28 -22.52
C GLY A 19 3.01 18.42 -21.62
N THR A 20 2.37 18.68 -20.48
CA THR A 20 2.71 19.78 -19.56
C THR A 20 2.78 19.28 -18.12
N VAL A 21 3.35 20.11 -17.24
CA VAL A 21 3.28 19.89 -15.79
C VAL A 21 2.80 21.19 -15.17
N ALA A 22 1.64 21.13 -14.52
CA ALA A 22 1.06 22.20 -13.74
C ALA A 22 0.83 21.72 -12.31
N ARG A 23 0.34 22.61 -11.45
CA ARG A 23 -0.13 22.25 -10.12
C ARG A 23 -1.23 21.20 -10.22
N CYS A 24 -1.29 20.32 -9.22
CA CYS A 24 -2.18 19.16 -9.24
C CYS A 24 -2.92 18.97 -7.92
N ASP A 25 -4.09 18.34 -8.01
CA ASP A 25 -4.74 17.69 -6.90
C ASP A 25 -4.21 16.26 -6.77
N ARG A 26 -3.90 15.83 -5.53
CA ARG A 26 -3.35 14.51 -5.22
C ARG A 26 -4.28 13.74 -4.30
N TRP A 27 -4.46 12.46 -4.61
CA TRP A 27 -5.10 11.48 -3.72
C TRP A 27 -4.15 10.34 -3.37
N GLN A 28 -4.41 9.73 -2.22
CA GLN A 28 -3.79 8.51 -1.76
C GLN A 28 -4.79 7.83 -0.85
N ILE A 29 -5.34 6.71 -1.30
CA ILE A 29 -6.36 5.93 -0.61
C ILE A 29 -5.78 4.55 -0.40
N ILE A 30 -5.70 4.13 0.86
CA ILE A 30 -5.16 2.83 1.25
C ILE A 30 -6.32 2.02 1.81
N SER A 31 -6.52 0.81 1.28
CA SER A 31 -7.52 -0.12 1.77
C SER A 31 -6.85 -1.41 2.20
N PHE A 32 -7.28 -1.96 3.34
CA PHE A 32 -6.89 -3.29 3.79
C PHE A 32 -8.02 -4.26 3.50
N GLU A 33 -7.71 -5.29 2.74
CA GLU A 33 -8.58 -6.41 2.41
C GLU A 33 -8.07 -7.65 3.17
N PRO A 34 -8.78 -8.07 4.23
CA PRO A 34 -8.37 -9.23 5.02
C PRO A 34 -8.31 -10.51 4.14
N PRO A 35 -7.39 -11.43 4.43
CA PRO A 35 -6.52 -11.44 5.61
C PRO A 35 -5.21 -10.66 5.45
N CYS A 36 -4.80 -10.32 4.24
CA CYS A 36 -3.39 -9.96 4.00
C CYS A 36 -3.13 -9.11 2.75
N THR A 37 -4.13 -8.41 2.22
CA THR A 37 -3.95 -7.56 1.03
C THR A 37 -4.10 -6.10 1.41
N VAL A 38 -3.13 -5.27 1.00
CA VAL A 38 -3.19 -3.81 1.07
C VAL A 38 -3.20 -3.26 -0.35
N THR A 39 -4.26 -2.53 -0.69
CA THR A 39 -4.39 -1.84 -1.97
C THR A 39 -4.19 -0.35 -1.79
N ILE A 40 -3.44 0.27 -2.70
CA ILE A 40 -3.15 1.70 -2.67
C ILE A 40 -3.54 2.32 -4.01
N ASP A 41 -4.60 3.13 -4.01
CA ASP A 41 -4.95 4.00 -5.12
C ASP A 41 -4.33 5.37 -4.89
N VAL A 42 -3.31 5.67 -5.68
CA VAL A 42 -2.53 6.89 -5.57
C VAL A 42 -2.38 7.54 -6.92
N GLY A 43 -2.57 8.85 -6.97
CA GLY A 43 -2.44 9.58 -8.22
C GLY A 43 -2.55 11.07 -8.06
N VAL A 44 -2.43 11.73 -9.21
CA VAL A 44 -2.56 13.18 -9.33
C VAL A 44 -3.33 13.54 -10.59
N ALA A 45 -4.00 14.68 -10.57
CA ALA A 45 -4.62 15.27 -11.75
C ALA A 45 -4.40 16.79 -11.73
N PRO A 46 -4.34 17.48 -12.89
CA PRO A 46 -4.27 18.93 -12.92
C PRO A 46 -5.39 19.57 -12.09
N VAL A 47 -5.12 20.72 -11.48
CA VAL A 47 -6.11 21.46 -10.67
C VAL A 47 -7.34 21.82 -11.52
N GLY A 48 -8.51 21.73 -10.90
CA GLY A 48 -9.77 22.14 -11.54
C GLY A 48 -10.36 21.11 -12.51
N THR A 49 -9.86 19.88 -12.48
CA THR A 49 -10.34 18.78 -13.34
C THR A 49 -11.48 17.96 -12.75
N GLY A 50 -11.86 18.19 -11.50
CA GLY A 50 -12.89 17.40 -10.81
C GLY A 50 -12.33 16.19 -10.04
N ALA A 51 -11.01 16.03 -9.95
CA ALA A 51 -10.37 14.89 -9.29
C ALA A 51 -10.69 14.76 -7.79
N PRO A 52 -10.78 15.86 -7.00
CA PRO A 52 -11.31 15.82 -5.63
C PRO A 52 -12.72 15.25 -5.54
N GLU A 53 -13.56 15.55 -6.52
CA GLU A 53 -14.97 15.16 -6.61
C GLU A 53 -15.15 13.75 -7.18
N GLY A 54 -14.07 13.13 -7.64
CA GLY A 54 -14.02 11.74 -8.12
C GLY A 54 -13.72 11.59 -9.60
N ASP A 55 -13.75 12.66 -10.40
CA ASP A 55 -13.36 12.59 -11.81
C ASP A 55 -11.84 12.65 -11.97
N ARG A 56 -11.22 11.48 -12.03
CA ARG A 56 -9.77 11.31 -12.18
C ARG A 56 -9.33 11.07 -13.61
N SER A 57 -10.23 11.24 -14.59
CA SER A 57 -9.97 10.94 -16.01
C SER A 57 -8.81 11.76 -16.60
N ALA A 58 -8.62 12.99 -16.14
CA ALA A 58 -7.52 13.87 -16.53
C ALA A 58 -6.18 13.50 -15.85
N GLY A 59 -6.21 12.65 -14.82
CA GLY A 59 -5.06 12.35 -13.97
C GLY A 59 -4.19 11.18 -14.43
N VAL A 60 -3.11 10.95 -13.70
CA VAL A 60 -2.28 9.74 -13.77
C VAL A 60 -2.32 9.07 -12.41
N ASN A 61 -2.43 7.75 -12.39
CA ASN A 61 -2.53 7.01 -11.15
C ASN A 61 -1.88 5.64 -11.24
N GLY A 62 -1.53 5.13 -10.06
CA GLY A 62 -1.11 3.78 -9.81
C GLY A 62 -2.09 3.14 -8.84
N TYR A 63 -2.53 1.93 -9.16
CA TYR A 63 -3.19 1.05 -8.22
C TYR A 63 -2.20 -0.03 -7.82
N VAL A 64 -1.68 0.09 -6.60
CA VAL A 64 -0.63 -0.80 -6.09
C VAL A 64 -1.29 -1.89 -5.26
N LEU A 65 -1.04 -3.14 -5.63
CA LEU A 65 -1.45 -4.30 -4.84
C LEU A 65 -0.25 -4.78 -4.05
N ASN A 66 -0.46 -5.04 -2.76
CA ASN A 66 0.50 -5.62 -1.85
C ASN A 66 -0.19 -6.77 -1.12
N THR A 67 0.18 -8.01 -1.42
CA THR A 67 -0.42 -9.19 -0.82
C THR A 67 0.67 -10.05 -0.20
N MET A 68 0.48 -10.42 1.05
CA MET A 68 1.45 -11.20 1.81
C MET A 68 0.88 -12.58 2.13
N THR A 69 1.65 -13.64 1.92
CA THR A 69 1.27 -15.00 2.30
C THR A 69 2.28 -15.53 3.29
N PRO A 70 1.90 -15.86 4.55
CA PRO A 70 2.81 -16.46 5.50
C PRO A 70 3.41 -17.76 4.97
N GLU A 71 4.72 -17.94 5.15
CA GLU A 71 5.44 -19.19 4.84
C GLU A 71 5.84 -19.90 6.14
N THR A 72 6.36 -19.15 7.10
CA THR A 72 6.68 -19.59 8.47
C THR A 72 6.22 -18.53 9.48
N ASP A 73 6.51 -18.74 10.76
CA ASP A 73 6.24 -17.74 11.81
C ASP A 73 7.01 -16.43 11.62
N THR A 74 8.11 -16.44 10.86
CA THR A 74 9.00 -15.27 10.68
C THR A 74 9.32 -14.97 9.22
N THR A 75 8.70 -15.67 8.26
CA THR A 75 8.90 -15.44 6.81
C THR A 75 7.56 -15.42 6.08
N CYS A 76 7.51 -14.65 4.99
CA CYS A 76 6.34 -14.60 4.13
C CYS A 76 6.75 -14.43 2.66
N HIS A 77 5.84 -14.78 1.76
CA HIS A 77 5.92 -14.37 0.37
C HIS A 77 5.23 -13.03 0.21
N TYR A 78 5.98 -12.02 -0.27
CA TYR A 78 5.45 -10.69 -0.53
C TYR A 78 5.25 -10.48 -2.04
N PHE A 79 4.00 -10.48 -2.47
CA PHE A 79 3.59 -10.21 -3.85
C PHE A 79 3.18 -8.76 -4.01
N TRP A 80 3.72 -8.09 -5.01
CA TRP A 80 3.32 -6.73 -5.37
C TRP A 80 3.05 -6.58 -6.85
N ALA A 81 2.14 -5.67 -7.19
CA ALA A 81 1.85 -5.28 -8.56
C ALA A 81 1.53 -3.79 -8.64
N PHE A 82 2.03 -3.13 -9.69
CA PHE A 82 1.70 -1.75 -9.99
C PHE A 82 0.83 -1.69 -11.25
N CYS A 83 -0.43 -1.34 -11.09
CA CYS A 83 -1.40 -1.24 -12.18
C CYS A 83 -1.63 0.23 -12.56
N ARG A 84 -1.82 0.51 -13.85
CA ARG A 84 -2.14 1.87 -14.36
C ARG A 84 -3.20 1.79 -15.44
N ASN A 85 -3.99 2.87 -15.58
CA ASN A 85 -5.09 2.95 -16.55
C ASN A 85 -4.84 3.96 -17.69
N TYR A 86 -3.65 4.55 -17.77
CA TYR A 86 -3.30 5.56 -18.76
C TYR A 86 -2.01 5.18 -19.49
N ASN A 87 -1.83 5.64 -20.74
CA ASN A 87 -0.69 5.31 -21.61
C ASN A 87 -0.38 3.80 -21.71
N ILE A 88 -1.39 2.92 -21.62
CA ILE A 88 -1.22 1.48 -21.37
C ILE A 88 -0.37 0.72 -22.41
N HIS A 89 -0.19 1.30 -23.60
CA HIS A 89 0.64 0.73 -24.67
C HIS A 89 2.08 1.28 -24.70
N ASP A 90 2.42 2.28 -23.87
CA ASP A 90 3.78 2.82 -23.75
C ASP A 90 4.67 1.84 -22.98
N GLN A 91 5.42 1.01 -23.70
CA GLN A 91 6.36 0.04 -23.12
C GLN A 91 7.55 0.69 -22.42
N GLY A 92 7.99 1.87 -22.88
CA GLY A 92 9.08 2.60 -22.23
C GLY A 92 8.66 3.10 -20.84
N LEU A 93 7.43 3.61 -20.72
CA LEU A 93 6.85 3.96 -19.43
C LEU A 93 6.63 2.72 -18.54
N THR A 94 6.21 1.59 -19.11
CA THR A 94 6.10 0.32 -18.37
C THR A 94 7.44 -0.11 -17.78
N GLN A 95 8.53 -0.06 -18.55
CA GLN A 95 9.86 -0.43 -18.06
C GLN A 95 10.36 0.55 -16.99
N TRP A 96 10.21 1.85 -17.22
CA TRP A 96 10.62 2.88 -16.26
C TRP A 96 9.86 2.75 -14.93
N LEU A 97 8.54 2.51 -14.98
CA LEU A 97 7.73 2.26 -13.80
C LEU A 97 8.17 0.99 -13.07
N ARG A 98 8.41 -0.10 -13.79
CA ARG A 98 8.89 -1.36 -13.21
C ARG A 98 10.18 -1.12 -12.42
N GLU A 99 11.18 -0.50 -13.05
CA GLU A 99 12.48 -0.24 -12.41
C GLU A 99 12.36 0.68 -11.18
N GLY A 100 11.58 1.76 -11.30
CA GLY A 100 11.36 2.70 -10.20
C GLY A 100 10.64 2.05 -9.02
N VAL A 101 9.57 1.30 -9.28
CA VAL A 101 8.77 0.65 -8.25
C VAL A 101 9.53 -0.51 -7.60
N THR A 102 10.29 -1.31 -8.35
CA THR A 102 11.16 -2.34 -7.79
C THR A 102 12.16 -1.77 -6.80
N ARG A 103 12.75 -0.60 -7.09
CA ARG A 103 13.70 0.03 -6.16
C ARG A 103 13.03 0.41 -4.84
N VAL A 104 11.85 1.02 -4.90
CA VAL A 104 11.10 1.44 -3.69
C VAL A 104 10.75 0.21 -2.84
N PHE A 105 10.26 -0.87 -3.45
CA PHE A 105 9.97 -2.10 -2.69
C PHE A 105 11.22 -2.73 -2.07
N GLY A 106 12.39 -2.59 -2.70
CA GLY A 106 13.65 -3.04 -2.08
C GLY A 106 14.04 -2.22 -0.84
N GLU A 107 13.67 -0.93 -0.78
CA GLU A 107 13.85 -0.11 0.42
C GLU A 107 12.92 -0.57 1.54
N ASP A 108 11.66 -0.87 1.22
CA ASP A 108 10.68 -1.41 2.19
C ASP A 108 11.12 -2.78 2.73
N GLU A 109 11.58 -3.69 1.86
CA GLU A 109 12.07 -5.02 2.24
C GLU A 109 13.20 -4.93 3.27
N ALA A 110 14.21 -4.09 3.03
CA ALA A 110 15.33 -3.91 3.94
C ALA A 110 14.89 -3.44 5.34
N ILE A 111 13.88 -2.57 5.42
CA ILE A 111 13.34 -2.10 6.71
C ILE A 111 12.53 -3.19 7.40
N LEU A 112 11.71 -3.95 6.66
CA LEU A 112 10.91 -5.03 7.21
C LEU A 112 11.78 -6.14 7.79
N GLU A 113 12.85 -6.53 7.09
CA GLU A 113 13.82 -7.52 7.58
C GLU A 113 14.52 -7.04 8.86
N ALA A 114 14.97 -5.79 8.89
CA ALA A 114 15.58 -5.21 10.07
C ALA A 114 14.60 -5.14 11.26
N GLN A 115 13.33 -4.83 11.01
CA GLN A 115 12.29 -4.86 12.04
C GLN A 115 12.06 -6.28 12.57
N GLN A 116 11.99 -7.28 11.68
CA GLN A 116 11.81 -8.68 12.09
C GLN A 116 12.97 -9.20 12.94
N GLN A 117 14.22 -8.78 12.67
CA GLN A 117 15.38 -9.09 13.50
C GLN A 117 15.32 -8.39 14.87
N ALA A 118 14.88 -7.14 14.91
CA ALA A 118 14.84 -6.35 16.14
C ALA A 118 13.77 -6.83 17.14
N ILE A 119 12.66 -7.42 16.68
CA ILE A 119 11.57 -7.90 17.53
C ILE A 119 12.04 -8.96 18.56
N PRO A 120 12.67 -10.08 18.17
CA PRO A 120 13.13 -11.08 19.13
C PRO A 120 14.32 -10.61 19.97
N ASP A 121 15.15 -9.70 19.48
CA ASP A 121 16.29 -9.13 20.22
C ASP A 121 15.86 -8.20 21.36
N HIS A 122 14.59 -7.76 21.34
CA HIS A 122 14.04 -6.79 22.29
C HIS A 122 12.65 -7.19 22.81
N PRO A 123 12.52 -8.34 23.51
CA PRO A 123 11.22 -8.89 23.91
C PRO A 123 10.43 -8.00 24.89
N ASP A 124 11.12 -7.14 25.65
CA ASP A 124 10.50 -6.23 26.62
C ASP A 124 10.04 -4.90 26.00
N LYS A 125 10.24 -4.69 24.70
CA LYS A 125 9.85 -3.45 24.03
C LYS A 125 8.38 -3.46 23.67
N GLU A 126 7.66 -2.47 24.17
CA GLU A 126 6.30 -2.18 23.73
C GLU A 126 6.30 -1.36 22.43
N PHE A 127 5.36 -1.66 21.54
CA PHE A 127 5.12 -0.86 20.33
C PHE A 127 4.41 0.44 20.70
N TYR A 128 5.06 1.57 20.43
CA TYR A 128 4.46 2.90 20.58
C TYR A 128 3.75 3.28 19.29
N ASN A 129 2.43 3.42 19.38
CA ASN A 129 1.61 3.79 18.25
C ASN A 129 1.50 5.32 18.12
N LEU A 130 1.65 5.82 16.90
CA LEU A 130 1.40 7.21 16.52
C LEU A 130 0.05 7.33 15.81
N ASN A 131 -0.45 8.55 15.66
CA ASN A 131 -1.70 8.81 14.93
C ASN A 131 -1.67 8.32 13.48
N ILE A 132 -0.48 8.27 12.88
CA ILE A 132 -0.27 7.77 11.51
C ILE A 132 -0.45 6.24 11.40
N ASP A 133 -0.39 5.51 12.52
CA ASP A 133 -0.47 4.04 12.57
C ASP A 133 -1.90 3.52 12.69
N ALA A 134 -2.89 4.41 12.76
CA ALA A 134 -4.29 4.05 12.97
C ALA A 134 -4.79 2.98 11.98
N GLY A 135 -4.41 3.07 10.70
CA GLY A 135 -4.79 2.08 9.68
C GLY A 135 -4.23 0.68 9.96
N ALA A 136 -2.95 0.59 10.32
CA ALA A 136 -2.29 -0.68 10.63
C ALA A 136 -2.85 -1.31 11.91
N ILE A 137 -3.19 -0.50 12.92
CA ILE A 137 -3.81 -0.98 14.17
C ILE A 137 -5.18 -1.59 13.90
N TRP A 138 -6.00 -0.95 13.06
CA TRP A 138 -7.30 -1.52 12.68
C TRP A 138 -7.16 -2.81 11.89
N ALA A 139 -6.19 -2.90 10.97
CA ALA A 139 -5.89 -4.14 10.25
C ALA A 139 -5.52 -5.27 11.23
N ARG A 140 -4.64 -5.02 12.21
CA ARG A 140 -4.28 -6.00 13.26
C ARG A 140 -5.50 -6.49 14.02
N ARG A 141 -6.38 -5.59 14.47
CA ARG A 141 -7.62 -5.96 15.19
C ARG A 141 -8.54 -6.85 14.36
N ILE A 142 -8.65 -6.59 13.05
CA ILE A 142 -9.45 -7.43 12.15
C ILE A 142 -8.83 -8.83 12.05
N ILE A 143 -7.51 -8.91 11.88
CA ILE A 143 -6.77 -10.19 11.85
C ILE A 143 -6.94 -10.95 13.17
N ASP A 144 -6.76 -10.30 14.32
CA ASP A 144 -6.94 -10.92 15.65
C ASP A 144 -8.35 -11.50 15.82
N THR A 145 -9.37 -10.80 15.30
CA THR A 145 -10.76 -11.27 15.32
C THR A 145 -10.94 -12.53 14.46
N MET A 146 -10.32 -12.58 13.27
CA MET A 146 -10.36 -13.75 12.39
C MET A 146 -9.65 -14.94 13.04
N ILE A 147 -8.45 -14.74 13.60
CA ILE A 147 -7.70 -15.77 14.32
C ILE A 147 -8.53 -16.32 15.49
N ALA A 148 -9.16 -15.45 16.27
CA ALA A 148 -10.00 -15.87 17.39
C ALA A 148 -11.21 -16.72 16.93
N ALA A 149 -11.75 -16.44 15.74
CA ALA A 149 -12.86 -17.21 15.16
C ALA A 149 -12.42 -18.59 14.62
N GLU A 150 -11.15 -18.77 14.28
CA GLU A 150 -10.58 -20.06 13.87
C GLU A 150 -10.29 -20.98 15.05
N GLN A 151 -10.20 -20.45 16.28
CA GLN A 151 -9.95 -21.25 17.47
C GLN A 151 -11.14 -22.18 17.76
N PRO A 152 -10.91 -23.50 17.92
CA PRO A 152 -11.97 -24.42 18.23
C PRO A 152 -12.59 -24.08 19.60
N VAL A 153 -13.92 -23.99 19.66
CA VAL A 153 -14.64 -23.94 20.95
C VAL A 153 -14.28 -25.23 21.69
N LEU A 154 -13.48 -25.14 22.74
CA LEU A 154 -13.22 -26.25 23.65
C LEU A 154 -14.58 -26.70 24.22
N ARG A 155 -15.15 -27.77 23.66
CA ARG A 155 -16.30 -28.46 24.24
C ARG A 155 -15.81 -29.02 25.58
N GLN A 156 -16.21 -28.37 26.67
CA GLN A 156 -16.12 -28.98 28.00
C GLN A 156 -16.97 -30.24 27.99
N VAL A 157 -16.34 -31.39 27.85
CA VAL A 157 -16.97 -32.67 28.15
C VAL A 157 -17.17 -32.69 29.66
N LYS A 158 -18.41 -32.49 30.12
CA LYS A 158 -18.78 -32.77 31.51
C LYS A 158 -18.49 -34.25 31.76
N ALA A 159 -17.53 -34.55 32.64
CA ALA A 159 -17.36 -35.89 33.18
C ALA A 159 -18.66 -36.28 33.91
N ALA A 160 -19.19 -37.45 33.55
CA ALA A 160 -20.38 -38.06 34.16
C ALA A 160 -20.04 -38.70 35.51
#